data_AF-A0A2M7DDH5-F1
#
_entry.id   AF-A0A2M7DDH5-F1
#
_cell.length_a   1.000
_cell.length_b   1.000
_cell.length_c   1.000
_cell.angle_alpha   90.00
_cell.angle_beta   90.00
_cell.angle_gamma   90.00
#
_symmetry.space_group_name_H-M   'P 1'
#
loop_
_entity.id
_entity.type
_entity.pdbx_description
1 polymer ?
#
loop_
_entity_poly.entity_id
_entity_poly.type
_entity_poly.pdbx_seq_one_letter_code
_entity_poly.pdbx_strand_id
1 'polypeptide(L)'
;FFSALKNIDDPEAKRKIIGKLFIDIFEEAAKAERADILIQGTIYSDRIESGVTQHSSKIKSHHNVGGLPEKMNLQVYEPLRDLYKDEVRKIAKELNLPHEIIHRQVFPGPGLAIRMLGEVTPEKTEIVRKASYIVEEELKKAGLYDKIWMAFAVLLPIKSVGIQGD
;
A
#
# COMPACT_ATOMS: atom_id res chain seq x y z
N PHE A 1 -10.20 -10.27 4.63
CA PHE A 1 -9.29 -10.30 3.45
C PHE A 1 -8.97 -11.71 2.97
N PHE A 2 -8.30 -12.59 3.74
CA PHE A 2 -7.91 -13.94 3.26
C PHE A 2 -9.05 -14.74 2.62
N SER A 3 -10.23 -14.78 3.26
CA SER A 3 -11.39 -15.49 2.70
C SER A 3 -11.83 -14.97 1.32
N ALA A 4 -11.69 -13.67 1.07
CA ALA A 4 -12.03 -13.05 -0.21
C ALA A 4 -10.96 -13.29 -1.29
N LEU A 5 -9.75 -13.67 -0.88
CA LEU A 5 -8.60 -13.93 -1.77
C LEU A 5 -8.38 -15.43 -2.02
N LYS A 6 -9.23 -16.29 -1.46
CA LYS A 6 -9.15 -17.74 -1.63
C LYS A 6 -9.27 -18.11 -3.11
N ASN A 7 -8.37 -18.96 -3.58
CA ASN A 7 -8.27 -19.40 -4.97
C ASN A 7 -8.07 -18.26 -5.99
N ILE A 8 -7.58 -17.09 -5.57
CA ILE A 8 -7.29 -15.96 -6.48
C ILE A 8 -5.78 -15.87 -6.72
N ASP A 9 -5.38 -16.07 -7.97
CA ASP A 9 -4.00 -16.02 -8.43
C ASP A 9 -3.68 -14.72 -9.19
N ASP A 10 -4.62 -14.25 -10.02
CA ASP A 10 -4.47 -13.06 -10.86
C ASP A 10 -4.17 -11.79 -10.03
N PRO A 11 -3.03 -11.12 -10.25
CA PRO A 11 -2.64 -9.93 -9.50
C PRO A 11 -3.65 -8.79 -9.55
N GLU A 12 -4.30 -8.57 -10.69
CA GLU A 12 -5.29 -7.49 -10.85
C GLU A 12 -6.60 -7.82 -10.13
N ALA A 13 -7.03 -9.09 -10.16
CA ALA A 13 -8.15 -9.57 -9.36
C ALA A 13 -7.88 -9.39 -7.86
N LYS A 14 -6.68 -9.78 -7.38
CA LYS A 14 -6.27 -9.55 -5.98
C LYS A 14 -6.36 -8.07 -5.62
N ARG A 15 -5.82 -7.19 -6.48
CA ARG A 15 -5.83 -5.73 -6.28
C ARG A 15 -7.26 -5.21 -6.15
N LYS A 16 -8.15 -5.57 -7.08
CA LYS A 16 -9.56 -5.14 -7.07
C LYS A 16 -10.33 -5.64 -5.86
N ILE A 17 -10.15 -6.91 -5.48
CA ILE A 17 -10.81 -7.51 -4.31
C ILE A 17 -10.38 -6.81 -3.03
N ILE A 18 -9.07 -6.56 -2.86
CA ILE A 18 -8.55 -5.86 -1.69
C ILE A 18 -9.08 -4.43 -1.63
N GLY A 19 -9.03 -3.71 -2.75
CA GLY A 19 -9.56 -2.35 -2.83
C GLY A 19 -11.04 -2.29 -2.46
N LYS A 20 -11.87 -3.13 -3.09
CA LYS A 20 -13.31 -3.22 -2.79
C LYS A 20 -13.56 -3.51 -1.30
N LEU A 21 -12.92 -4.55 -0.77
CA LEU A 21 -13.17 -4.95 0.62
C LEU A 21 -12.69 -3.88 1.62
N PHE A 22 -11.60 -3.18 1.31
CA PHE A 22 -11.17 -2.04 2.12
C PHE A 22 -12.21 -0.93 2.15
N ILE A 23 -12.78 -0.58 1.00
CA ILE A 23 -13.86 0.42 0.90
C ILE A 23 -15.08 -0.02 1.70
N ASP A 24 -15.53 -1.26 1.51
CA ASP A 24 -16.72 -1.78 2.19
C ASP A 24 -16.56 -1.66 3.73
N ILE A 25 -15.40 -2.10 4.25
CA ILE A 25 -15.07 -2.01 5.68
C ILE A 25 -14.96 -0.56 6.13
N PHE A 26 -14.34 0.30 5.32
CA PHE A 26 -14.17 1.71 5.63
C PHE A 26 -15.52 2.44 5.71
N GLU A 27 -16.45 2.16 4.78
CA GLU A 27 -17.79 2.74 4.82
C GLU A 27 -18.59 2.31 6.04
N GLU A 28 -18.49 1.03 6.43
CA GLU A 28 -19.13 0.53 7.65
C GLU A 28 -18.58 1.26 8.88
N ALA A 29 -17.26 1.43 8.97
CA ALA A 29 -16.62 2.17 10.05
C ALA A 29 -17.03 3.65 10.05
N ALA A 30 -17.03 4.32 8.90
CA ALA A 30 -17.42 5.73 8.79
C ALA A 30 -18.88 5.96 9.20
N LYS A 31 -19.79 5.03 8.84
CA LYS A 31 -21.20 5.07 9.28
C LYS A 31 -21.32 4.87 10.79
N ALA A 32 -20.57 3.94 11.37
CA ALA A 32 -20.57 3.70 12.82
C ALA A 32 -20.10 4.93 13.60
N GLU A 33 -19.07 5.62 13.10
CA GLU A 33 -18.54 6.87 13.68
C GLU A 33 -19.40 8.11 13.37
N ARG A 34 -20.45 7.97 12.54
CA ARG A 34 -21.26 9.09 12.04
C ARG A 34 -20.39 10.20 11.43
N ALA A 35 -19.36 9.78 10.69
CA ALA A 35 -18.44 10.72 10.06
C ALA A 35 -19.16 11.51 8.96
N ASP A 36 -18.92 12.82 8.92
CA ASP A 36 -19.35 13.71 7.83
C ASP A 36 -18.18 14.06 6.90
N ILE A 37 -16.94 13.85 7.36
CA ILE A 37 -15.72 14.33 6.72
C ILE A 37 -14.73 13.19 6.52
N LEU A 38 -14.12 13.14 5.33
CA LEU A 38 -12.98 12.29 5.00
C LEU A 38 -11.74 13.16 4.74
N ILE A 39 -10.71 13.02 5.56
CA ILE A 39 -9.41 13.67 5.34
C ILE A 39 -8.49 12.71 4.60
N GLN A 40 -7.93 13.14 3.45
CA GLN A 40 -6.99 12.35 2.66
C GLN A 40 -5.62 13.02 2.58
N GLY A 41 -4.58 12.20 2.63
CA GLY A 41 -3.18 12.63 2.46
C GLY A 41 -2.75 12.76 1.00
N THR A 42 -3.67 13.04 0.06
CA THR A 42 -3.35 13.24 -1.36
C THR A 42 -2.34 14.38 -1.52
N ILE A 43 -1.29 14.14 -2.31
CA ILE A 43 -0.26 15.14 -2.61
C ILE A 43 -0.27 15.55 -4.09
N TYR A 44 0.48 16.58 -4.44
CA TYR A 44 0.48 17.15 -5.79
C TYR A 44 0.83 16.12 -6.89
N SER A 45 1.78 15.23 -6.65
CA SER A 45 2.14 14.17 -7.61
C SER A 45 0.99 13.20 -7.89
N ASP A 46 0.15 12.89 -6.89
CA ASP A 46 -1.00 12.00 -7.05
C ASP A 46 -2.04 12.60 -8.01
N ARG A 47 -2.17 13.93 -8.03
CA ARG A 47 -3.09 14.67 -8.90
C ARG A 47 -2.60 14.76 -10.34
N ILE A 48 -1.30 14.94 -10.55
CA ILE A 48 -0.72 14.91 -11.90
C ILE A 48 -0.90 13.51 -12.50
N GLU A 49 -0.62 12.47 -11.72
CA GLU A 49 -0.76 11.09 -12.17
C GLU A 49 -2.22 10.75 -12.50
N SER A 50 -3.20 11.32 -11.81
CA SER A 50 -4.63 11.11 -12.11
C SER A 50 -5.17 11.96 -13.26
N GLY A 51 -4.60 13.15 -13.54
CA GLY A 51 -5.15 14.12 -14.50
C GLY A 51 -4.67 14.06 -15.96
N VAL A 52 -3.51 13.45 -16.27
CA VAL A 52 -2.80 13.75 -17.55
C VAL A 52 -2.95 12.71 -18.68
N THR A 53 -3.55 11.53 -18.48
CA THR A 53 -3.47 10.45 -19.50
C THR A 53 -4.81 9.99 -20.06
N GLN A 54 -5.16 10.49 -21.25
CA GLN A 54 -6.28 10.00 -22.10
C GLN A 54 -6.17 8.52 -22.53
N HIS A 55 -5.09 7.82 -22.17
CA HIS A 55 -4.85 6.39 -22.48
C HIS A 55 -4.71 5.47 -21.26
N SER A 56 -4.93 5.96 -20.03
CA SER A 56 -4.75 5.15 -18.80
C SER A 56 -6.02 4.47 -18.28
N SER A 57 -7.09 4.42 -19.07
CA SER A 57 -8.42 3.93 -18.67
C SER A 57 -8.46 2.49 -18.15
N LYS A 58 -7.40 1.69 -18.34
CA LYS A 58 -7.32 0.31 -17.84
C LYS A 58 -6.47 0.11 -16.58
N ILE A 59 -5.68 1.10 -16.13
CA ILE A 59 -4.64 0.88 -15.09
C ILE A 59 -4.94 1.59 -13.75
N LYS A 60 -5.88 2.52 -13.69
CA LYS A 60 -5.95 3.49 -12.57
C LYS A 60 -7.23 3.40 -11.71
N SER A 61 -7.53 2.23 -11.15
CA SER A 61 -8.61 2.09 -10.16
C SER A 61 -8.17 2.30 -8.70
N HIS A 62 -6.89 2.53 -8.42
CA HIS A 62 -6.39 2.63 -7.04
C HIS A 62 -5.26 3.66 -6.87
N HIS A 63 -5.55 4.94 -7.13
CA HIS A 63 -4.91 6.01 -6.37
C HIS A 63 -5.88 6.44 -5.26
N ASN A 64 -5.37 7.15 -4.25
CA ASN A 64 -6.11 7.58 -3.06
C ASN A 64 -7.47 8.26 -3.37
N VAL A 65 -7.65 8.82 -4.58
CA VAL A 65 -8.90 9.46 -5.04
C VAL A 65 -9.75 8.54 -5.94
N GLY A 66 -9.19 7.50 -6.57
CA GLY A 66 -9.87 6.65 -7.57
C GLY A 66 -10.50 5.36 -7.03
N GLY A 67 -10.30 5.06 -5.74
CA GLY A 67 -10.89 3.89 -5.09
C GLY A 67 -12.22 4.17 -4.39
N LEU A 68 -12.57 5.43 -4.09
CA LEU A 68 -13.79 5.70 -3.35
C LEU A 68 -15.01 5.43 -4.26
N PRO A 69 -16.08 4.80 -3.75
CA PRO A 69 -17.29 4.55 -4.51
C PRO A 69 -17.88 5.87 -5.01
N GLU A 70 -18.52 5.84 -6.18
CA GLU A 70 -19.07 7.03 -6.86
C GLU A 70 -20.06 7.82 -5.99
N LYS A 71 -20.61 7.21 -4.93
CA LYS A 71 -21.52 7.81 -3.97
C LYS A 71 -21.04 7.55 -2.54
N MET A 72 -20.08 8.32 -2.09
CA MET A 72 -19.71 8.38 -0.68
C MET A 72 -20.36 9.62 -0.04
N ASN A 73 -21.12 9.44 1.04
CA ASN A 73 -21.76 10.54 1.77
C ASN A 73 -20.79 11.27 2.72
N LEU A 74 -19.54 11.47 2.29
CA LEU A 74 -18.50 12.15 3.08
C LEU A 74 -17.96 13.34 2.29
N GLN A 75 -17.78 14.47 2.97
CA GLN A 75 -17.08 15.60 2.42
C GLN A 75 -15.57 15.36 2.45
N VAL A 76 -14.93 15.34 1.28
CA VAL A 76 -13.49 15.06 1.16
C VAL A 76 -12.66 16.33 1.35
N TYR A 77 -11.63 16.25 2.21
CA TYR A 77 -10.65 17.31 2.44
C TYR A 77 -9.22 16.80 2.23
N GLU A 78 -8.46 17.49 1.39
CA GLU A 78 -7.10 17.10 0.98
C GLU A 78 -6.10 18.22 1.32
N PRO A 79 -5.68 18.36 2.59
CA PRO A 79 -4.86 19.50 3.03
C PRO A 79 -3.45 19.52 2.42
N LEU A 80 -2.96 18.40 1.88
CA LEU A 80 -1.61 18.28 1.32
C LEU A 80 -1.57 18.35 -0.22
N ARG A 81 -2.72 18.60 -0.86
CA ARG A 81 -2.93 18.42 -2.32
C ARG A 81 -2.04 19.26 -3.24
N ASP A 82 -1.46 20.33 -2.70
CA ASP A 82 -0.64 21.29 -3.45
C ASP A 82 0.86 21.17 -3.07
N LEU A 83 1.23 20.15 -2.30
CA LEU A 83 2.59 19.91 -1.82
C LEU A 83 3.27 18.75 -2.53
N TYR A 84 4.59 18.85 -2.71
CA TYR A 84 5.45 17.74 -3.09
C TYR A 84 5.86 16.88 -1.88
N LYS A 85 6.34 15.67 -2.15
CA LYS A 85 6.68 14.68 -1.11
C LYS A 85 7.78 15.15 -0.16
N ASP A 86 8.75 15.92 -0.65
CA ASP A 86 9.81 16.50 0.18
C ASP A 86 9.28 17.60 1.11
N GLU A 87 8.30 18.40 0.67
CA GLU A 87 7.61 19.39 1.49
C GLU A 87 6.77 18.74 2.57
N VAL A 88 6.04 17.67 2.25
CA VAL A 88 5.29 16.88 3.24
C VAL A 88 6.24 16.30 4.30
N ARG A 89 7.44 15.85 3.92
CA ARG A 89 8.46 15.39 4.88
C ARG A 89 8.98 16.51 5.79
N LYS A 90 9.15 17.72 5.27
CA LYS A 90 9.53 18.90 6.07
C LYS A 90 8.45 19.21 7.10
N ILE A 91 7.18 19.27 6.69
CA ILE A 91 6.04 19.46 7.61
C ILE A 91 6.02 18.37 8.67
N ALA A 92 6.21 17.10 8.27
CA ALA A 92 6.21 15.99 9.21
C ALA A 92 7.31 16.12 10.27
N LYS A 93 8.49 16.63 9.89
CA LYS A 93 9.59 16.91 10.80
C LYS A 93 9.26 18.03 11.80
N GLU A 94 8.66 19.13 11.33
CA GLU A 94 8.20 20.23 12.20
C GLU A 94 7.10 19.78 13.17
N LEU A 95 6.27 18.80 12.77
CA LEU A 95 5.28 18.15 13.63
C LEU A 95 5.89 17.09 14.58
N ASN A 96 7.21 16.94 14.61
CA ASN A 96 7.93 15.97 15.44
C ASN A 96 7.52 14.50 15.20
N LEU A 97 7.14 14.14 13.96
CA LEU A 97 6.92 12.74 13.62
C LEU A 97 8.25 11.96 13.67
N PRO A 98 8.23 10.67 14.10
CA PRO A 98 9.42 9.82 14.12
C PRO A 98 10.12 9.77 12.76
N HIS A 99 11.46 9.88 12.77
CA HIS A 99 12.29 9.82 11.55
C HIS A 99 11.97 8.57 10.72
N GLU A 100 11.79 7.42 11.37
CA GLU A 100 11.43 6.15 10.74
C GLU A 100 10.10 6.20 9.98
N ILE A 101 9.13 7.02 10.39
CA ILE A 101 7.85 7.20 9.71
C ILE A 101 8.03 8.12 8.49
N ILE A 102 8.76 9.23 8.65
CA ILE A 102 9.01 10.23 7.59
C ILE A 102 9.79 9.62 6.41
N HIS A 103 10.77 8.78 6.74
CA HIS A 103 11.70 8.19 5.78
C HIS A 103 11.34 6.76 5.36
N ARG A 104 10.21 6.23 5.85
CA ARG A 104 9.74 4.89 5.49
C ARG A 104 9.65 4.73 3.97
N GLN A 105 10.16 3.61 3.47
CA GLN A 105 10.01 3.23 2.06
C GLN A 105 8.53 3.03 1.71
N VAL A 106 8.19 3.24 0.44
CA VAL A 106 6.81 3.12 -0.05
C VAL A 106 6.30 1.70 0.16
N PHE A 107 5.09 1.57 0.70
CA PHE A 107 4.39 0.30 0.86
C PHE A 107 3.08 0.34 0.08
N PRO A 108 2.82 -0.66 -0.79
CA PRO A 108 1.66 -0.64 -1.67
C PRO A 108 0.35 -0.89 -0.91
N GLY A 109 -0.76 -0.33 -1.39
CA GLY A 109 -2.10 -0.52 -0.80
C GLY A 109 -2.51 -1.99 -0.64
N PRO A 110 -2.37 -2.85 -1.67
CA PRO A 110 -2.59 -4.30 -1.55
C PRO A 110 -1.60 -5.03 -0.62
N GLY A 111 -0.58 -4.34 -0.12
CA GLY A 111 0.42 -4.85 0.81
C GLY A 111 1.16 -6.08 0.30
N LEU A 112 1.25 -7.10 1.15
CA LEU A 112 1.99 -8.32 0.83
C LEU A 112 1.31 -9.17 -0.26
N ALA A 113 0.02 -8.96 -0.54
CA ALA A 113 -0.73 -9.77 -1.51
C ALA A 113 -0.15 -9.71 -2.94
N ILE A 114 0.48 -8.58 -3.29
CA ILE A 114 1.17 -8.39 -4.57
C ILE A 114 2.67 -8.74 -4.52
N ARG A 115 3.20 -9.08 -3.34
CA ARG A 115 4.57 -9.60 -3.15
C ARG A 115 4.60 -11.14 -3.13
N MET A 116 3.47 -11.79 -3.39
CA MET A 116 3.35 -13.23 -3.52
C MET A 116 2.72 -13.54 -4.87
N LEU A 117 3.37 -14.41 -5.64
CA LEU A 117 2.77 -14.93 -6.86
C LEU A 117 1.79 -16.07 -6.53
N GLY A 118 0.65 -16.06 -7.22
CA GLY A 118 -0.46 -16.98 -6.97
C GLY A 118 -1.28 -16.63 -5.73
N GLU A 119 -1.95 -17.65 -5.18
CA GLU A 119 -2.88 -17.53 -4.06
C GLU A 119 -2.21 -17.01 -2.78
N VAL A 120 -2.92 -16.09 -2.12
CA VAL A 120 -2.53 -15.48 -0.85
C VAL A 120 -3.09 -16.29 0.32
N THR A 121 -2.19 -16.97 1.04
CA THR A 121 -2.54 -17.74 2.25
C THR A 121 -1.87 -17.16 3.50
N PRO A 122 -2.40 -17.43 4.72
CA PRO A 122 -1.77 -16.98 5.96
C PRO A 122 -0.30 -17.43 6.08
N GLU A 123 -0.01 -18.68 5.71
CA GLU A 123 1.33 -19.26 5.74
C GLU A 123 2.31 -18.52 4.81
N LYS A 124 1.94 -18.38 3.53
CA LYS A 124 2.78 -17.64 2.55
C LYS A 124 3.00 -16.19 2.97
N THR A 125 1.96 -15.56 3.54
CA THR A 125 2.03 -14.18 4.02
C THR A 125 3.03 -14.05 5.17
N GLU A 126 3.08 -15.03 6.08
CA GLU A 126 4.05 -15.05 7.17
C GLU A 126 5.48 -15.20 6.67
N ILE A 127 5.70 -16.06 5.66
CA ILE A 127 7.02 -16.21 5.02
C ILE A 127 7.48 -14.87 4.43
N VAL A 128 6.65 -14.21 3.62
CA VAL A 128 7.01 -12.91 3.01
C VAL A 128 7.19 -11.81 4.05
N ARG A 129 6.38 -11.82 5.12
CA ARG A 129 6.50 -10.87 6.22
C ARG A 129 7.87 -11.00 6.90
N LYS A 130 8.25 -12.21 7.30
CA LYS A 130 9.56 -12.48 7.93
C LYS A 130 10.72 -12.14 6.99
N ALA A 131 10.65 -12.60 5.73
CA ALA A 131 11.69 -12.32 4.75
C ALA A 131 11.84 -10.82 4.47
N SER A 132 10.73 -10.09 4.32
CA SER A 132 10.77 -8.63 4.12
C SER A 132 11.33 -7.90 5.35
N TYR A 133 10.98 -8.36 6.55
CA TYR A 133 11.52 -7.82 7.80
C TYR A 133 13.04 -7.99 7.88
N ILE A 134 13.56 -9.20 7.57
CA ILE A 134 15.01 -9.46 7.55
C ILE A 134 15.71 -8.56 6.53
N VAL A 135 15.18 -8.45 5.30
CA VAL A 135 15.74 -7.55 4.27
C VAL A 135 15.83 -6.11 4.78
N GLU A 136 14.76 -5.60 5.40
CA GLU A 136 14.73 -4.25 5.94
C GLU A 136 15.72 -4.08 7.10
N GLU A 137 15.80 -5.04 8.03
CA GLU A 137 16.70 -4.99 9.18
C GLU A 137 18.17 -4.98 8.75
N GLU A 138 18.55 -5.84 7.80
CA GLU A 138 19.93 -5.91 7.29
C GLU A 138 20.31 -4.64 6.51
N LEU A 139 19.38 -4.05 5.74
CA LEU A 139 19.62 -2.77 5.08
C LEU A 139 19.81 -1.62 6.07
N LYS A 140 19.09 -1.63 7.19
CA LYS A 140 19.27 -0.66 8.28
C LYS A 140 20.63 -0.84 8.95
N LYS A 141 21.01 -2.07 9.31
CA LYS A 141 22.33 -2.39 9.89
C LYS A 141 23.49 -1.98 8.98
N ALA A 142 23.32 -2.15 7.67
CA ALA A 142 24.32 -1.76 6.66
C ALA A 142 24.35 -0.26 6.34
N GLY A 143 23.45 0.56 6.91
CA GLY A 143 23.35 1.99 6.59
C GLY A 143 22.94 2.27 5.13
N LEU A 144 22.19 1.34 4.51
CA LEU A 144 21.74 1.40 3.12
C LEU A 144 20.25 1.73 2.96
N TYR A 145 19.46 1.62 4.03
CA TYR A 145 18.00 1.78 3.98
C TYR A 145 17.55 3.10 3.32
N ASP A 146 18.17 4.22 3.69
CA ASP A 146 17.84 5.56 3.17
C ASP A 146 18.45 5.85 1.78
N LYS A 147 19.39 5.02 1.32
CA LYS A 147 20.06 5.15 0.01
C LYS A 147 19.34 4.40 -1.10
N ILE A 148 18.44 3.48 -0.73
CA ILE A 148 17.68 2.65 -1.66
C ILE A 148 16.25 3.17 -1.71
N TRP A 149 15.73 3.29 -2.94
CA TRP A 149 14.36 3.75 -3.16
C TRP A 149 13.32 2.85 -2.47
N MET A 150 13.45 1.54 -2.65
CA MET A 150 12.53 0.54 -2.10
C MET A 150 13.19 -0.84 -2.12
N ALA A 151 13.02 -1.61 -1.04
CA ALA A 151 13.47 -2.99 -0.92
C ALA A 151 12.41 -3.86 -0.22
N PHE A 152 12.23 -5.10 -0.68
CA PHE A 152 11.29 -6.06 -0.11
C PHE A 152 11.55 -7.47 -0.63
N ALA A 153 11.02 -8.47 0.08
CA ALA A 153 11.03 -9.86 -0.39
C ALA A 153 9.80 -10.16 -1.25
N VAL A 154 9.97 -11.07 -2.22
CA VAL A 154 8.89 -11.63 -3.04
C VAL A 154 8.92 -13.15 -2.92
N LEU A 155 7.77 -13.78 -2.69
CA LEU A 155 7.64 -15.23 -2.69
C LEU A 155 7.20 -15.73 -4.06
N LEU A 156 8.04 -16.57 -4.66
CA LEU A 156 7.79 -17.23 -5.92
C LEU A 156 7.11 -18.60 -5.68
N PRO A 157 6.24 -19.08 -6.58
CA PRO A 157 5.52 -20.34 -6.41
C PRO A 157 6.36 -21.51 -6.94
N ILE A 158 7.66 -21.50 -6.64
CA ILE A 158 8.63 -22.50 -7.08
C ILE A 158 9.19 -23.24 -5.87
N LYS A 159 9.56 -24.51 -6.07
CA LYS A 159 10.20 -25.33 -5.06
C LYS A 159 11.63 -25.62 -5.50
N SER A 160 12.56 -25.61 -4.56
CA SER A 160 13.91 -26.10 -4.73
C SER A 160 14.16 -27.22 -3.73
N VAL A 161 15.09 -28.11 -4.05
CA VAL A 161 15.64 -29.04 -3.06
C VAL A 161 16.35 -28.23 -1.97
N GLY A 162 15.98 -28.48 -0.72
CA GLY A 162 16.70 -27.98 0.44
C GLY A 162 17.90 -28.86 0.72
N ILE A 163 18.99 -28.26 1.17
CA ILE A 163 20.08 -29.00 1.79
C ILE A 163 19.63 -29.30 3.22
N GLN A 164 19.64 -30.58 3.59
CA GLN A 164 19.21 -31.00 4.92
C GLN A 164 20.23 -30.50 5.97
N GLY A 165 19.86 -29.52 6.80
CA GLY A 165 20.78 -28.94 7.79
C GLY A 165 20.39 -27.61 8.46
N ASP A 166 19.35 -26.91 8.00
CA ASP A 166 18.81 -25.69 8.63
C ASP A 166 17.58 -25.95 9.51
#